data_AF-L1IZQ0-F1
#
_entry.id   AF-L1IZQ0-F1
#
_cell.length_a   1.000
_cell.length_b   1.000
_cell.length_c   1.000
_cell.angle_alpha   90.00
_cell.angle_beta   90.00
_cell.angle_gamma   90.00
#
_symmetry.space_group_name_H-M   'P 1'
#
loop_
_entity.id
_entity.type
_entity.pdbx_description
1 polymer ?
#
loop_
_entity_poly.entity_id
_entity_poly.type
_entity_poly.pdbx_seq_one_letter_code
_entity_poly.pdbx_strand_id
1 'polypeptide(L)'
;ESGDNNEEEAPKIKFRNYQPKSDEFKTAVVEPVKVSVDKELEQVGAAPQGNEIQLDVAPKKPNWDLKQHIQKKLDKLERRTQQAIVEMIKDRV
;
A
#
# COMPACT_ATOMS: atom_id res chain seq x y z
N GLU A 1 -8.63 54.25 -27.99
CA GLU A 1 -8.18 53.69 -26.70
C GLU A 1 -9.12 52.62 -26.18
N SER A 2 -8.74 51.36 -26.33
CA SER A 2 -9.37 50.20 -25.69
C SER A 2 -8.66 49.96 -24.35
N GLY A 3 -9.39 50.05 -23.24
CA GLY A 3 -8.87 49.79 -21.89
C GLY A 3 -9.05 48.32 -21.51
N ASP A 4 -7.93 47.65 -21.28
CA ASP A 4 -7.76 46.30 -20.77
C ASP A 4 -8.24 46.21 -19.30
N ASN A 5 -9.27 45.40 -19.00
CA ASN A 5 -9.73 45.09 -17.64
C ASN A 5 -9.41 43.63 -17.35
N ASN A 6 -8.18 43.39 -16.90
CA ASN A 6 -7.71 42.10 -16.42
C ASN A 6 -7.77 42.11 -14.88
N GLU A 7 -8.96 41.93 -14.32
CA GLU A 7 -9.14 41.67 -12.88
C GLU A 7 -8.74 40.22 -12.62
N GLU A 8 -7.52 40.04 -12.10
CA GLU A 8 -6.97 38.77 -11.67
C GLU A 8 -7.92 38.08 -10.68
N GLU A 9 -8.70 37.10 -11.14
CA GLU A 9 -9.48 36.24 -10.25
C GLU A 9 -8.51 35.43 -9.36
N ALA A 10 -8.30 35.91 -8.13
CA ALA A 10 -7.53 35.19 -7.13
C ALA A 10 -8.04 33.73 -6.99
N PRO A 11 -7.15 32.74 -6.79
CA PRO A 11 -7.52 31.34 -6.77
C PRO A 11 -8.52 31.04 -5.64
N LYS A 12 -9.75 30.67 -6.01
CA LYS A 12 -10.83 30.31 -5.09
C LYS A 12 -10.45 29.03 -4.32
N ILE A 13 -10.19 29.18 -3.02
CA ILE A 13 -9.81 28.07 -2.11
C ILE A 13 -10.99 27.11 -1.97
N LYS A 14 -10.75 25.81 -2.11
CA LYS A 14 -11.76 24.75 -1.94
C LYS A 14 -11.32 23.77 -0.86
N PHE A 15 -12.18 23.52 0.12
CA PHE A 15 -11.87 22.60 1.22
C PHE A 15 -12.54 21.23 0.97
N ARG A 16 -11.72 20.17 0.90
CA ARG A 16 -12.19 18.78 0.72
C ARG A 16 -12.12 17.96 2.02
N ASN A 17 -11.07 18.17 2.82
CA ASN A 17 -10.78 17.41 4.04
C ASN A 17 -10.73 18.28 5.32
N TYR A 18 -11.12 19.55 5.24
CA TYR A 18 -11.05 20.49 6.36
C TYR A 18 -12.35 21.26 6.51
N GLN A 19 -12.80 21.47 7.74
CA GLN A 19 -13.98 22.25 8.04
C GLN A 19 -13.57 23.60 8.64
N PRO A 20 -13.68 24.71 7.88
CA PRO A 20 -13.28 26.02 8.38
C PRO A 20 -14.20 26.48 9.51
N LYS A 21 -13.59 27.08 10.54
CA LYS A 21 -14.32 27.63 11.71
C LYS A 21 -14.93 29.01 11.46
N SER A 22 -14.40 29.77 10.49
CA SER A 22 -14.91 31.08 10.11
C SER A 22 -16.07 30.95 9.11
N ASP A 23 -17.10 31.79 9.26
CA ASP A 23 -18.35 31.72 8.50
C ASP A 23 -18.15 31.99 7.00
N GLU A 24 -17.23 32.90 6.67
CA GLU A 24 -16.91 33.32 5.30
C GLU A 24 -16.38 32.20 4.40
N PHE A 25 -15.82 31.14 4.99
CA PHE A 25 -15.22 30.01 4.26
C PHE A 25 -16.07 28.74 4.28
N LYS A 26 -17.22 28.74 4.96
CA LYS A 26 -18.13 27.57 4.99
C LYS A 26 -18.75 27.28 3.61
N THR A 27 -18.95 28.32 2.80
CA THR A 27 -19.46 28.23 1.43
C THR A 27 -18.47 27.60 0.45
N ALA A 28 -17.19 27.53 0.83
CA ALA A 28 -16.10 26.98 0.01
C ALA A 28 -15.80 25.49 0.30
N VAL A 29 -16.61 24.84 1.13
CA VAL A 29 -16.53 23.40 1.42
C VAL A 29 -17.20 22.64 0.28
N VAL A 30 -16.45 21.72 -0.33
CA VAL A 30 -16.96 20.90 -1.43
C VAL A 30 -17.81 19.78 -0.84
N GLU A 31 -19.04 19.61 -1.32
CA GLU A 31 -19.91 18.52 -0.89
C GLU A 31 -19.26 17.15 -1.22
N PRO A 32 -19.29 16.20 -0.27
CA PRO A 32 -18.74 14.88 -0.51
C PRO A 32 -19.55 14.18 -1.60
N VAL A 33 -18.86 13.71 -2.64
CA VAL A 33 -19.48 12.89 -3.69
C VAL A 33 -19.99 11.61 -3.05
N LYS A 34 -21.32 11.42 -3.03
CA LYS A 34 -21.93 10.11 -2.76
C LYS A 34 -21.64 9.20 -3.95
N VAL A 35 -20.62 8.37 -3.83
CA VAL A 35 -20.42 7.25 -4.76
C VAL A 35 -21.51 6.21 -4.49
N SER A 36 -22.43 6.05 -5.44
CA SER A 36 -23.37 4.94 -5.43
C SER A 36 -22.60 3.67 -5.78
N VAL A 37 -22.26 2.90 -4.74
CA VAL A 37 -21.45 1.67 -4.76
C VAL A 37 -21.95 0.62 -5.76
N ASP A 38 -23.23 0.69 -6.15
CA ASP A 38 -23.87 -0.29 -7.01
C ASP A 38 -23.33 -0.32 -8.45
N LYS A 39 -22.87 0.81 -8.99
CA LYS A 39 -22.43 0.89 -10.41
C LYS A 39 -20.98 0.47 -10.63
N GLU A 40 -20.17 0.44 -9.57
CA GLU A 40 -18.77 0.04 -9.64
C GLU A 40 -18.59 -1.48 -9.44
N LEU A 41 -19.55 -2.16 -8.80
CA LEU A 41 -19.49 -3.62 -8.61
C LEU A 41 -19.62 -4.41 -9.93
N GLU A 42 -20.41 -3.94 -10.89
CA GLU A 42 -20.64 -4.66 -12.16
C GLU A 42 -19.40 -4.68 -13.06
N GLN A 43 -18.54 -3.66 -13.01
CA GLN A 43 -17.32 -3.61 -13.82
C GLN A 43 -16.18 -4.47 -13.26
N VAL A 44 -16.22 -4.82 -11.97
CA VAL A 44 -15.17 -5.60 -11.29
C VAL A 44 -15.40 -7.12 -11.43
N GLY A 45 -16.61 -7.56 -11.78
CA GLY A 45 -16.95 -8.98 -11.93
C GLY A 45 -16.32 -9.70 -13.15
N ALA A 46 -15.67 -8.98 -14.06
CA ALA A 46 -15.16 -9.52 -15.33
C ALA A 46 -13.63 -9.59 -15.43
N ALA A 47 -12.89 -9.57 -14.30
CA ALA A 47 -11.45 -9.77 -14.29
C ALA A 47 -11.08 -11.25 -14.04
N PRO A 48 -10.11 -11.83 -14.76
CA PRO A 48 -9.77 -13.24 -14.67
C PRO A 48 -9.20 -13.58 -13.30
N GLN A 49 -9.62 -14.73 -12.74
CA GLN A 49 -9.13 -15.30 -11.50
C GLN A 49 -7.65 -15.72 -11.63
N GLY A 50 -6.76 -14.75 -11.57
CA GLY A 50 -5.32 -14.95 -11.50
C GLY A 50 -4.88 -14.87 -10.05
N ASN A 51 -4.67 -16.04 -9.43
CA ASN A 51 -3.97 -16.26 -8.16
C ASN A 51 -4.12 -15.12 -7.14
N GLU A 52 -5.20 -15.21 -6.37
CA GLU A 52 -5.36 -14.50 -5.11
C GLU A 52 -4.26 -14.97 -4.14
N ILE A 53 -3.06 -14.42 -4.29
CA ILE A 53 -2.11 -14.35 -3.19
C ILE A 53 -2.80 -13.43 -2.20
N GLN A 54 -3.55 -14.02 -1.27
CA GLN A 54 -3.99 -13.35 -0.07
C GLN A 54 -2.71 -12.92 0.65
N LEU A 55 -2.24 -11.69 0.38
CA LEU A 55 -1.28 -11.04 1.24
C LEU A 55 -1.99 -10.99 2.59
N ASP A 56 -1.57 -11.82 3.54
CA ASP A 56 -1.97 -11.73 4.95
C ASP A 56 -1.68 -10.30 5.43
N VAL A 57 -2.66 -9.40 5.28
CA VAL A 57 -2.70 -8.03 5.80
C VAL A 57 -3.08 -8.07 7.28
N ALA A 58 -2.51 -9.02 8.01
CA ALA A 58 -2.48 -8.99 9.46
C ALA A 58 -1.23 -8.22 9.90
N PRO A 59 -1.28 -7.46 11.01
CA PRO A 59 -0.07 -6.93 11.62
C PRO A 59 0.84 -8.10 11.95
N LYS A 60 1.92 -8.26 11.18
CA LYS A 60 2.87 -9.34 11.41
C LYS A 60 3.59 -9.09 12.73
N LYS A 61 4.02 -10.17 13.40
CA LYS A 61 4.84 -10.08 14.61
C LYS A 61 6.06 -9.18 14.34
N PRO A 62 6.49 -8.31 15.28
CA PRO A 62 7.61 -7.40 15.05
C PRO A 62 8.92 -8.11 14.65
N ASN A 63 9.08 -9.36 15.07
CA ASN A 63 10.25 -10.20 14.77
C ASN A 63 10.07 -11.10 13.52
N TRP A 64 8.99 -10.94 12.75
CA TRP A 64 8.72 -11.79 11.59
C TRP A 64 9.78 -11.63 10.51
N ASP A 65 10.18 -10.39 10.24
CA ASP A 65 11.26 -10.05 9.32
C ASP A 65 12.60 -10.68 9.74
N LEU A 66 12.92 -10.57 11.04
CA LEU A 66 14.13 -11.16 11.61
C LEU A 66 14.18 -12.67 11.41
N LYS A 67 13.06 -13.37 11.63
CA LYS A 67 12.98 -14.82 11.40
C LYS A 67 13.23 -15.17 9.94
N GLN A 68 12.63 -14.44 9.00
CA GLN A 68 12.82 -14.70 7.57
C GLN A 68 14.27 -14.48 7.14
N HIS A 69 14.88 -13.38 7.58
CA HIS A 69 16.27 -13.05 7.25
C HIS A 69 17.29 -14.02 7.87
N ILE A 70 17.02 -14.54 9.07
CA ILE A 70 17.87 -15.55 9.72
C ILE A 70 17.66 -16.93 9.10
N GLN A 71 16.42 -17.32 8.76
CA GLN A 71 16.11 -18.64 8.23
C GLN A 71 16.95 -18.97 6.99
N LYS A 72 17.03 -18.04 6.04
CA LYS A 72 17.85 -18.20 4.82
C LYS A 72 19.33 -18.45 5.10
N LYS A 73 19.87 -17.93 6.22
CA LYS A 73 21.26 -18.17 6.64
C LYS A 73 21.40 -19.54 7.32
N LEU A 74 20.43 -19.91 8.15
CA LEU A 74 20.38 -21.22 8.80
C LEU A 74 20.29 -22.35 7.79
N ASP A 75 19.41 -22.25 6.79
CA ASP A 75 19.25 -23.28 5.75
C ASP A 75 20.58 -23.53 4.99
N LYS A 76 21.34 -22.46 4.71
CA LYS A 76 22.66 -22.57 4.08
C LYS A 76 23.68 -23.25 4.98
N LEU A 77 23.66 -22.93 6.27
CA LEU A 77 24.57 -23.51 7.25
C LEU A 77 24.26 -24.99 7.46
N GLU A 78 22.99 -25.34 7.64
CA GLU A 78 22.51 -26.72 7.81
C GLU A 78 22.94 -27.61 6.64
N ARG A 79 22.78 -27.13 5.39
CA ARG A 79 23.24 -27.87 4.20
C ARG A 79 24.73 -28.17 4.23
N ARG A 80 25.56 -27.20 4.64
CA ARG A 80 27.02 -27.39 4.76
C ARG A 80 27.37 -28.33 5.90
N THR A 81 26.66 -28.24 7.02
CA THR A 81 26.84 -29.14 8.16
C THR A 81 26.50 -30.57 7.80
N GLN A 82 25.38 -30.81 7.10
CA GLN A 82 25.01 -32.13 6.60
C GLN A 82 26.06 -32.68 5.63
N GLN A 83 26.57 -31.84 4.71
CA GLN A 83 27.65 -32.23 3.81
C GLN A 83 28.92 -32.63 4.56
N ALA A 84 29.36 -31.82 5.53
CA ALA A 84 30.53 -32.11 6.35
C ALA A 84 30.36 -33.40 7.19
N ILE A 85 29.15 -33.63 7.72
CA ILE A 85 28.83 -34.90 8.42
C ILE A 85 28.99 -36.08 7.47
N VAL A 86 28.44 -36.00 6.26
CA VAL A 86 28.55 -37.08 5.26
C VAL A 86 30.00 -37.31 4.85
N GLU A 87 30.80 -36.25 4.68
CA GLU A 87 32.22 -36.34 4.36
C GLU A 87 33.02 -37.01 5.49
N MET A 88 32.83 -36.57 6.74
CA MET A 88 33.49 -37.21 7.90
C MET A 88 33.13 -38.69 8.06
N ILE A 89 31.90 -39.09 7.70
CA ILE A 89 31.50 -40.50 7.71
C ILE A 89 32.24 -41.26 6.61
N LYS A 90 32.34 -40.70 5.40
CA LYS A 90 33.06 -41.32 4.28
C LYS A 90 34.54 -41.53 4.57
N ASP A 91 35.19 -40.59 5.25
CA ASP A 91 36.62 -40.71 5.58
C ASP A 91 36.92 -41.74 6.68
N ARG A 92 35.91 -42.07 7.50
CA ARG A 92 36.04 -43.00 8.63
C ARG A 92 35.64 -44.45 8.28
N VAL A 93 34.96 -44.66 7.16
CA VAL A 93 34.58 -45.98 6.65
C VAL A 93 35.63 -46.46 5.67
#